data_AF-A0A0L6V480-F1
#
_entry.id   AF-A0A0L6V480-F1
#
_cell.length_a   1.000
_cell.length_b   1.000
_cell.length_c   1.000
_cell.angle_alpha   90.00
_cell.angle_beta   90.00
_cell.angle_gamma   90.00
#
_symmetry.space_group_name_H-M   'P 1'
#
loop_
_entity.id
_entity.type
_entity.pdbx_description
1 polymer ?
#
loop_
_entity_poly.entity_id
_entity_poly.type
_entity_poly.pdbx_seq_one_letter_code
_entity_poly.pdbx_strand_id
1 'polypeptide(L)'
;MSCRILASNRDEFLNRPSLPAHWHSFEPIDCRGIHTGEEEKQPEILSGRDAVAGGTWLGINKRTGKFGILTNVNRQLDDAPPIWPKVTLAIYAMEECLKHSSRGPHSDQPVDQTCLEMDLFNLLSQTNETTEEVPSNIMVRPHHRHGSEDESESIETWYGTRTQTVLLVSDTVPSKITLVERDAFQINSSSHPSLASPVWVGDDQSRWRRFQFFLSS
;
A
#
# COMPACT_ATOMS: atom_id res chain seq x y z
N MET A 1 18.61 0.91 -17.28
CA MET A 1 17.39 1.77 -17.33
C MET A 1 17.18 2.35 -15.95
N SER A 2 16.86 3.64 -15.85
CA SER A 2 16.49 4.27 -14.58
C SER A 2 14.96 4.19 -14.38
N CYS A 3 14.54 3.98 -13.13
CA CYS A 3 13.15 3.80 -12.74
C CYS A 3 12.94 4.52 -11.40
N ARG A 4 11.86 5.28 -11.27
CA ARG A 4 11.44 5.81 -9.97
C ARG A 4 10.51 4.81 -9.31
N ILE A 5 10.74 4.57 -8.02
CA ILE A 5 10.05 3.55 -7.24
C ILE A 5 9.41 4.20 -6.02
N LEU A 6 8.15 3.87 -5.79
CA LEU A 6 7.44 4.15 -4.54
C LEU A 6 6.87 2.81 -4.04
N ALA A 7 7.14 2.48 -2.79
CA ALA A 7 6.61 1.31 -2.11
C ALA A 7 5.96 1.78 -0.81
N SER A 8 4.71 1.41 -0.55
CA SER A 8 3.92 1.98 0.56
C SER A 8 2.99 0.96 1.20
N ASN A 9 2.93 0.98 2.53
CA ASN A 9 1.93 0.31 3.34
C ASN A 9 0.78 1.27 3.66
N ARG A 10 -0.46 0.79 3.56
CA ARG A 10 -1.66 1.47 4.09
C ARG A 10 -2.07 0.80 5.40
N ASP A 11 -1.84 1.50 6.49
CA ASP A 11 -2.21 1.04 7.83
C ASP A 11 -3.57 1.63 8.24
N GLU A 12 -4.52 0.78 8.62
CA GLU A 12 -5.84 1.20 9.07
C GLU A 12 -6.55 0.12 9.90
N PHE A 13 -7.74 0.44 10.40
CA PHE A 13 -8.62 -0.55 11.01
C PHE A 13 -9.05 -1.58 9.95
N LEU A 14 -8.85 -2.86 10.22
CA LEU A 14 -9.06 -3.94 9.25
C LEU A 14 -10.54 -4.19 8.95
N ASN A 15 -11.44 -3.82 9.87
CA ASN A 15 -12.88 -3.82 9.60
C ASN A 15 -13.36 -2.57 8.84
N ARG A 16 -12.50 -1.56 8.63
CA ARG A 16 -12.88 -0.36 7.86
C ARG A 16 -13.10 -0.74 6.39
N PRO A 17 -14.30 -0.49 5.82
CA PRO A 17 -14.56 -0.75 4.42
C PRO A 17 -13.68 0.12 3.52
N SER A 18 -12.89 -0.51 2.64
CA SER A 18 -12.12 0.21 1.62
C SER A 18 -12.23 -0.49 0.27
N LEU A 19 -12.33 0.34 -0.79
CA LEU A 19 -12.39 -0.11 -2.15
C LEU A 19 -10.98 -0.34 -2.69
N PRO A 20 -10.74 -1.47 -3.38
CA PRO A 20 -9.49 -1.71 -4.09
C PRO A 20 -9.19 -0.62 -5.12
N ALA A 21 -7.91 -0.50 -5.50
CA ALA A 21 -7.52 0.43 -6.55
C ALA A 21 -8.31 0.20 -7.86
N HIS A 22 -8.89 1.28 -8.39
CA HIS A 22 -9.58 1.32 -9.69
C HIS A 22 -9.51 2.73 -10.28
N TRP A 23 -9.92 2.89 -11.53
CA TRP A 23 -10.02 4.20 -12.17
C TRP A 23 -11.32 4.91 -11.77
N HIS A 24 -11.23 6.12 -11.23
CA HIS A 24 -12.38 6.94 -10.84
C HIS A 24 -12.07 8.45 -10.97
N SER A 25 -13.06 9.28 -10.67
CA SER A 25 -12.96 10.75 -10.62
C SER A 25 -13.50 11.34 -9.30
N PHE A 26 -13.55 10.52 -8.24
CA PHE A 26 -14.10 10.87 -6.91
C PHE A 26 -15.60 11.18 -6.94
N GLU A 27 -16.31 10.59 -7.89
CA GLU A 27 -17.76 10.52 -7.88
C GLU A 27 -18.29 9.90 -6.56
N PRO A 28 -19.54 10.23 -6.17
CA PRO A 28 -20.16 9.66 -5.00
C PRO A 28 -20.20 8.14 -5.04
N ILE A 29 -19.92 7.53 -3.90
CA ILE A 29 -19.99 6.09 -3.68
C ILE A 29 -21.18 5.82 -2.75
N ASP A 30 -22.03 4.82 -3.05
CA ASP A 30 -23.05 4.36 -2.09
C ASP A 30 -22.44 3.52 -0.96
N CYS A 31 -23.25 3.18 0.05
CA CYS A 31 -22.82 2.36 1.18
C CYS A 31 -22.31 0.95 0.80
N ARG A 32 -22.44 0.54 -0.47
CA ARG A 32 -21.97 -0.74 -1.00
C ARG A 32 -20.70 -0.60 -1.85
N GLY A 33 -20.15 0.60 -1.98
CA GLY A 33 -18.98 0.81 -2.82
C GLY A 33 -19.29 1.06 -4.29
N ILE A 34 -20.56 1.23 -4.66
CA ILE A 34 -21.02 1.35 -6.05
C ILE A 34 -21.10 2.82 -6.44
N HIS A 35 -20.61 3.16 -7.63
CA HIS A 35 -20.73 4.51 -8.19
C HIS A 35 -22.21 4.83 -8.47
N THR A 36 -22.70 5.97 -7.97
CA THR A 36 -24.10 6.39 -8.14
C THR A 36 -24.26 7.67 -8.95
N GLY A 37 -23.18 8.23 -9.46
CA GLY A 37 -23.20 9.43 -10.31
C GLY A 37 -23.33 9.08 -11.79
N GLU A 38 -23.83 10.03 -12.58
CA GLU A 38 -23.77 9.95 -14.05
C GLU A 38 -22.29 9.98 -14.50
N GLU A 39 -21.87 8.98 -15.28
CA GLU A 39 -20.51 8.83 -15.82
C GLU A 39 -20.21 9.84 -16.95
N GLU A 40 -20.45 11.14 -16.73
CA GLU A 40 -20.14 12.14 -17.75
C GLU A 40 -18.62 12.40 -17.89
N LYS A 41 -17.85 12.15 -16.82
CA LYS A 41 -16.39 12.37 -16.81
C LYS A 41 -15.65 11.03 -16.89
N GLN A 42 -14.78 10.93 -17.88
CA GLN A 42 -13.81 9.83 -17.98
C GLN A 42 -12.99 9.74 -16.69
N PRO A 43 -12.80 8.54 -16.10
CA PRO A 43 -12.07 8.39 -14.86
C PRO A 43 -10.57 8.69 -15.07
N GLU A 44 -10.02 9.59 -14.25
CA GLU A 44 -8.65 10.08 -14.42
C GLU A 44 -7.71 9.73 -13.27
N ILE A 45 -8.22 9.24 -12.14
CA ILE A 45 -7.43 8.91 -10.96
C ILE A 45 -7.44 7.40 -10.75
N LEU A 46 -6.26 6.81 -10.60
CA LEU A 46 -6.09 5.44 -10.12
C LEU A 46 -5.75 5.49 -8.64
N SER A 47 -6.65 5.02 -7.79
CA SER A 47 -6.41 4.85 -6.36
C SER A 47 -7.40 3.90 -5.71
N GLY A 48 -7.03 3.33 -4.57
CA GLY A 48 -8.00 2.73 -3.64
C GLY A 48 -8.72 3.84 -2.87
N ARG A 49 -9.99 3.63 -2.51
CA ARG A 49 -10.81 4.63 -1.80
C ARG A 49 -11.27 4.13 -0.44
N ASP A 50 -11.35 5.03 0.52
CA ASP A 50 -12.14 4.79 1.73
C ASP A 50 -13.62 4.74 1.36
N ALA A 51 -14.31 3.64 1.63
CA ALA A 51 -15.72 3.51 1.28
C ALA A 51 -16.62 4.30 2.26
N VAL A 52 -16.07 4.79 3.38
CA VAL A 52 -16.81 5.60 4.36
C VAL A 52 -16.71 7.08 4.04
N ALA A 53 -15.49 7.65 4.02
CA ALA A 53 -15.28 9.08 3.78
C ALA A 53 -14.97 9.44 2.31
N GLY A 54 -14.82 8.45 1.43
CA GLY A 54 -14.62 8.65 -0.02
C GLY A 54 -13.22 9.07 -0.46
N GLY A 55 -12.30 9.32 0.49
CA GLY A 55 -10.93 9.79 0.25
C GLY A 55 -9.96 8.70 -0.17
N THR A 56 -8.68 9.06 -0.38
CA THR A 56 -7.60 8.11 -0.72
C THR A 56 -6.30 8.43 0.03
N TRP A 57 -5.47 7.40 0.24
CA TRP A 57 -4.13 7.52 0.82
C TRP A 57 -3.03 7.68 -0.24
N LEU A 58 -3.22 7.15 -1.44
CA LEU A 58 -2.28 7.21 -2.56
C LEU A 58 -3.06 7.17 -3.86
N GLY A 59 -2.84 8.16 -4.73
CA GLY A 59 -3.47 8.16 -6.05
C GLY A 59 -2.60 8.77 -7.13
N ILE A 60 -2.83 8.36 -8.38
CA ILE A 60 -2.11 8.86 -9.55
C ILE A 60 -3.06 9.30 -10.67
N ASN A 61 -2.75 10.43 -11.28
CA ASN A 61 -3.49 10.96 -12.41
C ASN A 61 -3.02 10.33 -13.73
N LYS A 62 -3.95 9.75 -14.49
CA LYS A 62 -3.74 9.02 -15.75
C LYS A 62 -2.97 9.82 -16.80
N ARG A 63 -3.32 11.10 -16.95
CA ARG A 63 -2.81 11.96 -18.04
C ARG A 63 -1.48 12.58 -17.69
N THR A 64 -1.38 13.11 -16.48
CA THR A 64 -0.22 13.91 -16.05
C THR A 64 0.86 13.08 -15.36
N GLY A 65 0.54 11.87 -14.88
CA GLY A 65 1.45 11.05 -14.08
C GLY A 65 1.74 11.61 -12.69
N LYS A 66 1.14 12.75 -12.32
CA LYS A 66 1.26 13.29 -10.97
C LYS A 66 0.59 12.35 -9.99
N PHE A 67 1.31 12.02 -8.92
CA PHE A 67 0.78 11.24 -7.81
C PHE A 67 0.74 12.06 -6.53
N GLY A 68 -0.18 11.72 -5.64
CA GLY A 68 -0.27 12.23 -4.28
C GLY A 68 -0.27 11.06 -3.31
N ILE A 69 0.39 11.22 -2.17
CA ILE A 69 0.42 10.25 -1.08
C ILE A 69 0.30 10.98 0.26
N LEU A 70 -0.47 10.41 1.18
CA LEU A 70 -0.62 10.93 2.53
C LEU A 70 0.37 10.21 3.46
N THR A 71 1.23 10.98 4.12
CA THR A 71 2.22 10.48 5.08
C THR A 71 1.91 11.00 6.48
N ASN A 72 1.96 10.11 7.47
CA ASN A 72 1.80 10.48 8.87
C ASN A 72 3.18 10.78 9.46
N VAL A 73 3.62 12.03 9.38
CA VAL A 73 4.85 12.49 10.01
C VAL A 73 4.49 13.33 11.23
N ASN A 74 4.75 12.81 12.44
CA ASN A 74 4.66 13.61 13.64
C ASN A 74 5.91 14.48 13.74
N ARG A 75 5.78 15.75 13.36
CA ARG A 75 6.88 16.71 13.37
C ARG A 75 7.02 17.28 14.79
N GLN A 76 7.66 16.56 15.71
CA GLN A 76 8.29 17.22 16.86
C GLN A 76 9.57 17.89 16.35
N LEU A 77 9.52 19.22 16.24
CA LEU A 77 10.50 20.05 15.54
C LEU A 77 11.63 20.57 16.43
N ASP A 78 11.68 20.19 17.71
CA ASP A 78 12.55 20.91 18.66
C ASP A 78 13.74 20.12 19.21
N ASP A 79 13.88 18.84 18.90
CA ASP A 79 15.10 18.04 19.06
C ASP A 79 14.98 16.88 18.09
N ALA A 80 15.87 16.72 17.11
CA ALA A 80 15.72 15.68 16.08
C ALA A 80 15.60 14.30 16.76
N PRO A 81 14.40 13.68 16.81
CA PRO A 81 14.28 12.37 17.42
C PRO A 81 15.15 11.39 16.62
N PRO A 82 15.74 10.36 17.25
CA PRO A 82 16.56 9.40 16.53
C PRO A 82 15.75 8.83 15.36
N ILE A 83 16.41 8.69 14.20
CA ILE A 83 15.84 8.01 13.03
C ILE A 83 15.24 6.71 13.53
N TRP A 84 13.93 6.54 13.35
CA TRP A 84 13.24 5.34 13.84
C TRP A 84 13.93 4.09 13.28
N PRO A 85 14.13 3.03 14.07
CA PRO A 85 14.84 1.83 13.61
C PRO A 85 14.31 1.27 12.30
N LYS A 86 12.99 1.32 12.08
CA LYS A 86 12.36 0.88 10.82
C LYS A 86 12.79 1.68 9.59
N VAL A 87 13.15 2.96 9.74
CA VAL A 87 13.62 3.80 8.64
C VAL A 87 15.01 3.32 8.21
N THR A 88 15.91 3.11 9.17
CA THR A 88 17.22 2.53 8.90
C THR A 88 17.11 1.16 8.25
N LEU A 89 16.23 0.30 8.77
CA LEU A 89 15.94 -1.01 8.18
C LEU A 89 15.43 -0.89 6.73
N ALA A 90 14.48 0.00 6.48
CA ALA A 90 13.90 0.22 5.15
C ALA A 90 14.94 0.72 4.14
N ILE A 91 15.88 1.58 4.56
CA ILE A 91 16.99 2.05 3.70
C ILE A 91 17.85 0.86 3.27
N TYR A 92 18.33 0.06 4.23
CA TYR A 92 19.16 -1.11 3.90
C TYR A 92 18.41 -2.13 3.05
N ALA A 93 17.16 -2.42 3.39
CA ALA A 93 16.32 -3.35 2.63
C ALA A 93 16.10 -2.87 1.18
N MET A 94 15.88 -1.56 0.98
CA MET A 94 15.73 -0.99 -0.36
C MET A 94 17.03 -1.10 -1.15
N GLU A 95 18.18 -0.77 -0.54
CA GLU A 95 19.48 -0.92 -1.20
C GLU A 95 19.76 -2.36 -1.64
N GLU A 96 19.47 -3.36 -0.80
CA GLU A 96 19.64 -4.77 -1.17
C GLU A 96 18.68 -5.21 -2.27
N CYS A 97 17.40 -4.80 -2.21
CA CYS A 97 16.41 -5.03 -3.27
C CYS A 97 16.88 -4.49 -4.63
N LEU A 98 17.42 -3.27 -4.66
CA LEU A 98 17.94 -2.64 -5.89
C LEU A 98 19.21 -3.33 -6.40
N LYS A 99 20.09 -3.80 -5.51
CA LYS A 99 21.28 -4.58 -5.89
C LYS A 99 20.89 -5.94 -6.49
N HIS A 100 19.94 -6.65 -5.92
CA HIS A 100 19.45 -7.93 -6.44
C HIS A 100 18.83 -7.77 -7.82
N SER A 101 18.00 -6.74 -7.99
CA SER A 101 17.36 -6.41 -9.27
C SER A 101 18.37 -6.05 -10.37
N SER A 102 19.58 -5.61 -10.00
CA SER A 102 20.65 -5.25 -10.93
C SER A 102 21.59 -6.42 -11.31
N ARG A 103 21.46 -7.60 -10.67
CA ARG A 103 22.41 -8.73 -10.78
C ARG A 103 21.90 -9.94 -11.59
N GLY A 104 21.07 -9.72 -12.61
CA GLY A 104 20.64 -10.80 -13.51
C GLY A 104 21.84 -11.57 -14.13
N PRO A 105 21.76 -12.91 -14.35
CA PRO A 105 22.90 -13.76 -14.70
C PRO A 105 23.60 -13.45 -16.04
N HIS A 106 23.10 -12.50 -16.81
CA HIS A 106 23.79 -11.90 -17.94
C HIS A 106 23.53 -10.39 -17.91
N SER A 107 24.60 -9.59 -17.89
CA SER A 107 24.63 -8.12 -17.79
C SER A 107 23.79 -7.35 -18.84
N ASP A 108 23.19 -8.04 -19.82
CA ASP A 108 22.39 -7.47 -20.91
C ASP A 108 20.89 -7.80 -20.83
N GLN A 109 20.44 -8.59 -19.84
CA GLN A 109 19.02 -8.89 -19.65
C GLN A 109 18.33 -7.75 -18.87
N PRO A 110 17.17 -7.25 -19.33
CA PRO A 110 16.41 -6.25 -18.60
C PRO A 110 15.99 -6.78 -17.22
N VAL A 111 15.97 -5.88 -16.22
CA VAL A 111 15.46 -6.16 -14.86
C VAL A 111 14.09 -6.84 -14.99
N ASP A 112 13.94 -8.04 -14.42
CA ASP A 112 12.64 -8.68 -14.33
C ASP A 112 11.77 -7.87 -13.37
N GLN A 113 10.81 -7.15 -13.95
CA GLN A 113 9.90 -6.28 -13.22
C GLN A 113 9.11 -7.06 -12.17
N THR A 114 8.81 -8.35 -12.43
CA THR A 114 8.08 -9.22 -11.50
C THR A 114 8.90 -9.54 -10.27
N CYS A 115 10.20 -9.83 -10.45
CA CYS A 115 11.13 -10.06 -9.35
C CYS A 115 11.32 -8.79 -8.51
N LEU A 116 11.49 -7.62 -9.15
CA LEU A 116 11.57 -6.34 -8.44
C LEU A 116 10.29 -6.05 -7.64
N GLU A 117 9.12 -6.28 -8.23
CA GLU A 117 7.83 -6.12 -7.53
C GLU A 117 7.75 -7.02 -6.30
N MET A 118 8.15 -8.30 -6.43
CA MET A 118 8.18 -9.25 -5.32
C MET A 118 9.16 -8.84 -4.22
N ASP A 119 10.37 -8.39 -4.58
CA ASP A 119 11.37 -7.93 -3.61
C ASP A 119 10.91 -6.67 -2.86
N LEU A 120 10.26 -5.74 -3.55
CA LEU A 120 9.66 -4.56 -2.92
C LEU A 120 8.52 -4.93 -1.97
N PHE A 121 7.70 -5.91 -2.35
CA PHE A 121 6.66 -6.45 -1.48
C PHE A 121 7.25 -7.18 -0.26
N ASN A 122 8.35 -7.91 -0.41
CA ASN A 122 9.07 -8.52 0.70
C ASN A 122 9.64 -7.47 1.66
N LEU A 123 10.21 -6.38 1.12
CA LEU A 123 10.63 -5.22 1.91
C LEU A 123 9.48 -4.64 2.71
N LEU A 124 8.33 -4.39 2.07
CA LEU A 124 7.16 -3.82 2.72
C LEU A 124 6.57 -4.72 3.82
N SER A 125 6.84 -6.02 3.78
CA SER A 125 6.40 -7.02 4.75
C SER A 125 7.36 -7.24 5.92
N GLN A 126 8.47 -6.52 6.00
CA GLN A 126 9.41 -6.70 7.11
C GLN A 126 8.80 -6.27 8.45
N THR A 127 8.82 -7.18 9.41
CA THR A 127 8.34 -7.01 10.77
C THR A 127 9.08 -7.99 11.69
N ASN A 128 9.24 -7.63 12.95
CA ASN A 128 9.65 -8.54 14.00
C ASN A 128 8.45 -9.36 14.53
N GLU A 129 8.72 -10.36 15.37
CA GLU A 129 7.68 -11.17 16.02
C GLU A 129 6.97 -10.43 17.16
N THR A 130 7.59 -9.40 17.74
CA THR A 130 7.01 -8.60 18.81
C THR A 130 6.18 -7.44 18.25
N THR A 131 4.93 -7.34 18.70
CA THR A 131 3.99 -6.24 18.37
C THR A 131 4.30 -4.94 19.09
N GLU A 132 5.18 -4.97 20.11
CA GLU A 132 5.41 -3.87 21.05
C GLU A 132 6.30 -2.74 20.51
N GLU A 133 6.98 -2.93 19.38
CA GLU A 133 7.86 -1.89 18.79
C GLU A 133 7.42 -1.43 17.40
N VAL A 134 6.28 -0.73 17.31
CA VAL A 134 5.84 -0.03 16.09
C VAL A 134 6.94 0.87 15.44
N PRO A 135 7.88 1.48 16.19
CA PRO A 135 9.02 2.19 15.61
C PRO A 135 10.04 1.30 14.88
N SER A 136 10.02 -0.02 15.10
CA SER A 136 10.99 -0.99 14.57
C SER A 136 10.47 -1.79 13.36
N ASN A 137 9.16 -1.81 13.12
CA ASN A 137 8.53 -2.61 12.06
C ASN A 137 8.11 -1.76 10.83
N ILE A 138 8.41 -2.24 9.62
CA ILE A 138 7.93 -1.63 8.36
C ILE A 138 6.45 -1.97 8.14
N MET A 139 6.11 -3.25 8.28
CA MET A 139 4.73 -3.73 8.28
C MET A 139 4.15 -3.66 9.69
N VAL A 140 2.94 -3.12 9.83
CA VAL A 140 2.21 -3.14 11.09
C VAL A 140 1.41 -4.44 11.17
N ARG A 141 1.85 -5.36 12.02
CA ARG A 141 1.09 -6.59 12.30
C ARG A 141 -0.26 -6.26 12.95
N PRO A 142 -1.30 -7.06 12.67
CA PRO A 142 -2.60 -6.87 13.30
C PRO A 142 -2.48 -6.91 14.83
N HIS A 143 -2.99 -5.88 15.48
CA HIS A 143 -3.12 -5.76 16.92
C HIS A 143 -4.39 -4.98 17.24
N HIS A 144 -4.90 -5.11 18.45
CA HIS A 144 -6.02 -4.30 18.90
C HIS A 144 -5.55 -2.88 19.22
N ARG A 145 -6.18 -1.89 18.59
CA ARG A 145 -5.97 -0.47 18.84
C ARG A 145 -7.23 0.12 19.44
N HIS A 146 -7.15 0.48 20.71
CA HIS A 146 -8.27 1.04 21.47
C HIS A 146 -8.31 2.57 21.33
N GLY A 147 -9.52 3.13 21.23
CA GLY A 147 -9.79 4.56 21.33
C GLY A 147 -9.87 5.06 22.78
N SER A 148 -10.12 4.17 23.74
CA SER A 148 -10.17 4.45 25.18
C SER A 148 -9.73 3.23 26.01
N GLU A 149 -9.29 3.44 27.25
CA GLU A 149 -8.82 2.36 28.14
C GLU A 149 -9.88 1.27 28.42
N ASP A 150 -11.16 1.61 28.39
CA ASP A 150 -12.28 0.69 28.66
C ASP A 150 -12.82 -0.04 27.42
N GLU A 151 -12.27 0.22 26.23
CA GLU A 151 -12.77 -0.41 25.01
C GLU A 151 -12.38 -1.90 24.97
N SER A 152 -13.37 -2.77 24.81
CA SER A 152 -13.14 -4.20 24.70
C SER A 152 -12.64 -4.59 23.31
N GLU A 153 -11.74 -5.58 23.26
CA GLU A 153 -11.29 -6.16 22.01
C GLU A 153 -12.47 -6.69 21.18
N SER A 154 -12.50 -6.33 19.90
CA SER A 154 -13.55 -6.72 18.97
C SER A 154 -13.02 -6.74 17.54
N ILE A 155 -13.87 -7.15 16.60
CA ILE A 155 -13.57 -7.07 15.17
C ILE A 155 -13.23 -5.64 14.72
N GLU A 156 -13.80 -4.62 15.38
CA GLU A 156 -13.66 -3.21 15.01
C GLU A 156 -12.32 -2.62 15.47
N THR A 157 -11.70 -3.20 16.50
CA THR A 157 -10.47 -2.67 17.09
C THR A 157 -9.20 -3.22 16.42
N TRP A 158 -9.30 -4.20 15.52
CA TRP A 158 -8.15 -4.70 14.75
C TRP A 158 -7.56 -3.60 13.85
N TYR A 159 -6.29 -3.27 14.07
CA TYR A 159 -5.51 -2.32 13.27
C TYR A 159 -4.25 -2.97 12.71
N GLY A 160 -3.91 -2.68 11.46
CA GLY A 160 -2.68 -3.17 10.85
C GLY A 160 -2.52 -2.73 9.40
N THR A 161 -1.47 -3.21 8.73
CA THR A 161 -1.27 -2.98 7.30
C THR A 161 -2.33 -3.75 6.51
N ARG A 162 -3.25 -3.02 5.86
CA ARG A 162 -4.33 -3.61 5.07
C ARG A 162 -3.90 -3.88 3.63
N THR A 163 -3.28 -2.89 2.99
CA THR A 163 -2.82 -3.01 1.60
C THR A 163 -1.38 -2.54 1.46
N GLN A 164 -0.72 -3.05 0.43
CA GLN A 164 0.64 -2.67 0.05
C GLN A 164 0.62 -2.28 -1.42
N THR A 165 1.25 -1.16 -1.76
CA THR A 165 1.28 -0.61 -3.11
C THR A 165 2.72 -0.41 -3.57
N VAL A 166 3.03 -0.88 -4.76
CA VAL A 166 4.26 -0.60 -5.50
C VAL A 166 3.91 0.20 -6.74
N LEU A 167 4.56 1.35 -6.91
CA LEU A 167 4.46 2.22 -8.08
C LEU A 167 5.84 2.34 -8.73
N LEU A 168 5.93 1.94 -9.99
CA LEU A 168 7.12 2.00 -10.82
C LEU A 168 6.88 2.97 -11.98
N VAL A 169 7.79 3.92 -12.17
CA VAL A 169 7.75 4.88 -13.29
C VAL A 169 9.04 4.76 -14.09
N SER A 170 8.95 4.28 -15.32
CA SER A 170 10.11 4.18 -16.20
C SER A 170 10.56 5.55 -16.71
N ASP A 171 11.86 5.73 -16.85
CA ASP A 171 12.44 6.93 -17.49
C ASP A 171 12.47 6.84 -19.03
N THR A 172 11.62 5.97 -19.62
CA THR A 172 11.46 5.86 -21.07
C THR A 172 10.56 6.97 -21.61
N VAL A 173 10.57 7.17 -22.93
CA VAL A 173 9.60 8.01 -23.64
C VAL A 173 8.86 7.15 -24.66
N PRO A 174 7.52 6.98 -24.54
CA PRO A 174 6.68 7.45 -23.44
C PRO A 174 7.02 6.77 -22.09
N SER A 175 6.78 7.47 -20.98
CA SER A 175 7.02 6.91 -19.64
C SER A 175 5.93 5.90 -19.32
N LYS A 176 6.35 4.68 -18.96
CA LYS A 176 5.47 3.60 -18.53
C LYS A 176 5.28 3.70 -17.03
N ILE A 177 4.04 3.71 -16.59
CA ILE A 177 3.67 3.60 -15.19
C ILE A 177 3.14 2.19 -14.94
N THR A 178 3.65 1.55 -13.89
CA THR A 178 3.06 0.33 -13.33
C THR A 178 2.69 0.58 -11.88
N LEU A 179 1.42 0.38 -11.53
CA LEU A 179 0.96 0.31 -10.15
C LEU A 179 0.54 -1.12 -9.86
N VAL A 180 1.04 -1.70 -8.78
CA VAL A 180 0.65 -3.00 -8.26
C VAL A 180 0.19 -2.81 -6.82
N GLU A 181 -1.05 -3.18 -6.54
CA GLU A 181 -1.61 -3.19 -5.18
C GLU A 181 -1.92 -4.63 -4.78
N ARG A 182 -1.57 -5.02 -3.55
CA ARG A 182 -2.02 -6.27 -2.95
C ARG A 182 -2.65 -6.03 -1.58
N ASP A 183 -3.53 -6.94 -1.20
CA ASP A 183 -4.01 -7.02 0.18
C ASP A 183 -2.94 -7.70 1.05
N ALA A 184 -2.70 -7.17 2.25
CA ALA A 184 -1.79 -7.75 3.25
C ALA A 184 -2.58 -8.54 4.29
N PHE A 185 -3.41 -7.85 5.09
CA PHE A 185 -4.30 -8.48 6.06
C PHE A 185 -5.77 -8.19 5.78
N GLN A 186 -6.60 -9.22 5.96
CA GLN A 186 -8.07 -9.12 5.92
C GLN A 186 -8.68 -9.84 7.12
N ILE A 187 -9.90 -9.45 7.51
CA ILE A 187 -10.64 -10.18 8.54
C ILE A 187 -11.28 -11.42 7.92
N ASN A 188 -11.06 -12.59 8.51
CA ASN A 188 -11.80 -13.79 8.16
C ASN A 188 -13.21 -13.73 8.76
N SER A 189 -14.23 -13.56 7.92
CA SER A 189 -15.64 -13.52 8.33
C SER A 189 -16.28 -14.91 8.47
N SER A 190 -15.55 -16.00 8.17
CA SER A 190 -16.07 -17.38 8.30
C SER A 190 -16.07 -17.92 9.73
N SER A 191 -15.40 -17.23 10.66
CA SER A 191 -15.51 -17.49 12.09
C SER A 191 -16.64 -16.64 12.70
N HIS A 192 -17.23 -17.10 13.82
CA HIS A 192 -18.20 -16.32 14.60
C HIS A 192 -17.72 -14.85 14.75
N PRO A 193 -18.59 -13.83 14.81
CA PRO A 193 -18.17 -12.41 14.86
C PRO A 193 -17.14 -12.08 15.96
N SER A 194 -17.14 -12.83 17.06
CA SER A 194 -16.19 -12.74 18.18
C SER A 194 -14.85 -13.47 17.97
N LEU A 195 -14.73 -14.25 16.89
CA LEU A 195 -13.56 -15.04 16.47
C LEU A 195 -13.02 -14.58 15.11
N ALA A 196 -13.52 -13.47 14.58
CA ALA A 196 -13.10 -12.92 13.30
C ALA A 196 -11.66 -12.39 13.45
N SER A 197 -10.69 -13.18 13.01
CA SER A 197 -9.27 -12.89 13.15
C SER A 197 -8.67 -12.40 11.83
N PRO A 198 -7.69 -11.49 11.89
CA PRO A 198 -6.88 -11.09 10.75
C PRO A 198 -6.13 -12.29 10.15
N VAL A 199 -6.09 -12.37 8.82
CA VAL A 199 -5.32 -13.38 8.09
C VAL A 199 -4.42 -12.68 7.08
N TRP A 200 -3.18 -13.17 6.99
CA TRP A 200 -2.27 -12.78 5.93
C TRP A 200 -2.77 -13.32 4.59
N VAL A 201 -2.90 -12.45 3.60
CA VAL A 201 -3.34 -12.78 2.23
C VAL A 201 -2.37 -12.25 1.17
N GLY A 202 -1.22 -11.69 1.57
CA GLY A 202 -0.26 -11.06 0.65
C GLY A 202 0.41 -12.02 -0.33
N ASP A 203 0.41 -13.32 -0.05
CA ASP A 203 0.96 -14.35 -0.93
C ASP A 203 -0.04 -14.83 -1.99
N ASP A 204 -1.33 -14.51 -1.82
CA ASP A 204 -2.39 -14.85 -2.76
C ASP A 204 -2.37 -13.87 -3.95
N GLN A 205 -1.65 -14.24 -5.00
CA GLN A 205 -1.51 -13.43 -6.22
C GLN A 205 -2.86 -13.17 -6.92
N SER A 206 -3.91 -13.95 -6.68
CA SER A 206 -5.24 -13.67 -7.24
C SER A 206 -5.85 -12.37 -6.71
N ARG A 207 -5.34 -11.87 -5.57
CA ARG A 207 -5.73 -10.61 -4.93
C ARG A 207 -4.87 -9.44 -5.36
N TRP A 208 -3.87 -9.66 -6.19
CA TRP A 208 -2.99 -8.59 -6.67
C TRP A 208 -3.65 -7.89 -7.84
N ARG A 209 -3.58 -6.57 -7.82
CA ARG A 209 -4.23 -5.70 -8.81
C ARG A 209 -3.14 -4.91 -9.52
N ARG A 210 -3.03 -5.12 -10.83
CA ARG A 210 -1.99 -4.53 -11.67
C ARG A 210 -2.60 -3.55 -12.67
N PHE A 211 -2.03 -2.36 -12.73
CA PHE A 211 -2.38 -1.33 -13.68
C PHE A 211 -1.13 -0.88 -14.43
N GLN A 212 -1.22 -0.84 -15.77
CA GLN A 212 -0.15 -0.37 -16.63
C GLN A 212 -0.69 0.63 -17.64
N PHE A 213 -0.04 1.78 -17.73
CA PHE A 213 -0.39 2.82 -18.69
C PHE A 213 0.83 3.66 -19.04
N PHE A 214 0.74 4.38 -20.16
CA PHE A 214 1.81 5.25 -20.65
C PHE A 214 1.37 6.70 -20.50
N LEU A 215 2.30 7.56 -20.09
CA LEU A 215 2.11 9.00 -20.15
C LEU A 215 2.23 9.44 -21.61
N SER A 216 1.19 10.08 -22.12
CA SER A 216 1.26 10.80 -23.38
C SER A 216 2.25 11.95 -23.24
N SER A 217 3.19 12.04 -24.19
CA SER A 217 4.16 13.14 -24.32
C SER A 217 3.47 14.48 -24.53
#